data_AF-A0A562E0T7-F1
#
_entry.id   AF-A0A562E0T7-F1
#
_cell.length_a   1.000
_cell.length_b   1.000
_cell.length_c   1.000
_cell.angle_alpha   90.00
_cell.angle_beta   90.00
_cell.angle_gamma   90.00
#
_symmetry.space_group_name_H-M   'P 1'
#
loop_
_entity.id
_entity.type
_entity.pdbx_description
1 polymer ?
#
loop_
_entity_poly.entity_id
_entity_poly.type
_entity_poly.pdbx_seq_one_letter_code
_entity_poly.pdbx_strand_id
1 'polypeptide(L)'
;MLRGALLVGSPLSQLVSAMTLQRFHPIGIPGQPWGPAEKAQWLAMQRRRRSHADEVVAPVRALADAWDVLEYGMLDYAGERYPLLALRSRGWDATATVPA
;
A
#
# COMPACT_ATOMS: atom_id res chain seq x y z
N MET A 1 -42.67 11.88 -52.63
CA MET A 1 -43.52 10.71 -52.33
C MET A 1 -42.67 9.73 -51.53
N LEU A 2 -43.24 9.26 -50.40
CA LEU A 2 -42.89 8.12 -49.52
C LEU A 2 -41.41 7.79 -49.24
N ARG A 3 -40.91 7.94 -48.00
CA ARG A 3 -41.13 7.17 -46.74
C ARG A 3 -40.24 5.92 -46.59
N GLY A 4 -39.67 5.78 -45.39
CA GLY A 4 -39.20 4.51 -44.80
C GLY A 4 -37.67 4.42 -44.73
N ALA A 5 -37.02 4.03 -43.64
CA ALA A 5 -37.51 3.54 -42.37
C ALA A 5 -36.39 3.75 -41.33
N LEU A 6 -36.77 4.22 -40.13
CA LEU A 6 -36.00 3.95 -38.93
C LEU A 6 -35.81 2.44 -38.81
N LEU A 7 -34.59 1.97 -38.53
CA LEU A 7 -34.36 0.75 -37.76
C LEU A 7 -33.01 0.85 -37.03
N VAL A 8 -33.12 1.32 -35.78
CA VAL A 8 -32.39 0.84 -34.60
C VAL A 8 -30.86 0.94 -34.65
N GLY A 9 -30.35 2.11 -34.30
CA GLY A 9 -29.07 2.18 -33.59
C GLY A 9 -29.20 1.39 -32.28
N SER A 10 -28.42 0.33 -32.14
CA SER A 10 -28.44 -0.57 -31.00
C SER A 10 -28.38 0.19 -29.67
N PRO A 11 -29.39 0.07 -28.77
CA PRO A 11 -29.36 0.74 -27.47
C PRO A 11 -28.35 0.13 -26.47
N LEU A 12 -27.71 -0.99 -26.84
CA LEU A 12 -26.78 -1.72 -25.98
C LEU A 12 -25.34 -1.21 -26.01
N SER A 13 -24.97 -0.34 -26.96
CA SER A 13 -23.62 0.25 -26.98
C SER A 13 -23.51 1.56 -26.20
N GLN A 14 -24.62 2.25 -25.92
CA GLN A 14 -24.61 3.52 -25.17
C GLN A 14 -24.73 3.33 -23.65
N LEU A 15 -25.27 2.20 -23.17
CA LEU A 15 -25.39 1.94 -21.73
C LEU A 15 -24.06 1.52 -21.06
N VAL A 16 -23.05 1.11 -21.82
CA VAL A 16 -21.69 0.91 -21.29
C VAL A 16 -20.94 2.25 -21.14
N SER A 17 -21.33 3.29 -21.90
CA SER A 17 -20.69 4.62 -21.82
C SER A 17 -21.06 5.43 -20.57
N ALA A 18 -22.07 5.04 -19.78
CA ALA A 18 -22.49 5.76 -18.58
C ALA A 18 -21.88 5.25 -17.27
N MET A 19 -20.99 4.25 -17.29
CA MET A 19 -20.24 3.79 -16.12
C MET A 19 -18.75 4.17 -16.22
N THR A 20 -18.45 5.40 -16.63
CA THR A 20 -17.08 5.93 -16.67
C THR A 20 -16.47 5.90 -15.27
N LEU A 21 -15.88 4.76 -14.93
CA LEU A 21 -15.21 4.51 -13.67
C LEU A 21 -13.89 5.27 -13.75
N GLN A 22 -13.90 6.49 -13.21
CA GLN A 22 -12.74 7.37 -13.17
C GLN A 22 -11.56 6.59 -12.57
N ARG A 23 -10.56 6.27 -13.39
CA ARG A 23 -9.41 5.48 -12.97
C ARG A 23 -8.55 6.32 -12.01
N PHE A 24 -8.66 6.04 -10.71
CA PHE A 24 -7.87 6.70 -9.66
C PHE A 24 -6.39 6.28 -9.66
N HIS A 25 -6.10 5.04 -10.06
CA HIS A 25 -4.75 4.49 -10.15
C HIS A 25 -4.45 4.02 -11.59
N PRO A 26 -3.20 4.16 -12.08
CA PRO A 26 -2.85 3.74 -13.44
C PRO A 26 -2.85 2.21 -13.68
N ILE A 27 -2.96 1.41 -12.62
CA ILE A 27 -2.95 -0.07 -12.67
C ILE A 27 -4.31 -0.62 -12.28
N GLY A 28 -4.80 -1.58 -13.06
CA GLY A 28 -6.01 -2.35 -12.80
C GLY A 28 -7.30 -1.73 -13.33
N ILE A 29 -8.41 -2.45 -13.16
CA ILE A 29 -9.76 -2.02 -13.50
C ILE A 29 -10.45 -1.63 -12.18
N PRO A 30 -10.94 -0.40 -12.02
CA PRO A 30 -11.51 -0.03 -10.74
C PRO A 30 -12.85 -0.73 -10.51
N GLY A 31 -13.11 -1.10 -9.25
CA GLY A 31 -14.15 -2.07 -8.88
C GLY A 31 -13.72 -3.53 -8.94
N GLN A 32 -12.56 -3.86 -9.54
CA GLN A 32 -12.00 -5.21 -9.56
C GLN A 32 -10.77 -5.30 -8.63
N PRO A 33 -10.67 -6.32 -7.76
CA PRO A 33 -9.49 -6.52 -6.93
C PRO A 33 -8.27 -6.87 -7.79
N TRP A 34 -7.09 -6.39 -7.40
CA TRP A 34 -5.84 -6.65 -8.12
C TRP A 34 -5.42 -8.11 -7.99
N GLY A 35 -5.12 -8.71 -9.14
CA GLY A 35 -4.50 -10.02 -9.25
C GLY A 35 -2.98 -9.96 -9.09
N PRO A 36 -2.31 -11.11 -9.26
CA PRO A 36 -0.85 -11.19 -9.18
C PRO A 36 -0.13 -10.30 -10.21
N ALA A 37 -0.68 -10.16 -11.42
CA ALA A 37 -0.07 -9.40 -12.50
C ALA A 37 -0.06 -7.89 -12.19
N GLU A 38 -1.19 -7.35 -11.72
CA GLU A 38 -1.30 -5.95 -11.31
C GLU A 38 -0.40 -5.64 -10.11
N LYS A 39 -0.34 -6.54 -9.12
CA LYS A 39 0.55 -6.40 -7.97
C LYS A 39 2.03 -6.40 -8.38
N ALA A 40 2.41 -7.27 -9.31
CA ALA A 40 3.78 -7.30 -9.84
C ALA A 40 4.12 -6.03 -10.63
N GLN A 41 3.19 -5.53 -11.44
CA GLN A 41 3.35 -4.27 -12.16
C GLN A 41 3.52 -3.09 -11.19
N TRP A 42 2.69 -3.03 -10.15
CA TRP A 42 2.80 -2.00 -9.13
C TRP A 42 4.14 -2.09 -8.40
N LEU A 43 4.58 -3.29 -8.04
CA LEU A 43 5.85 -3.50 -7.37
C LEU A 43 7.04 -3.06 -8.24
N ALA A 44 7.02 -3.37 -9.53
CA ALA A 44 8.06 -2.96 -10.47
C ALA A 44 8.19 -1.44 -10.64
N MET A 45 7.12 -0.69 -10.34
CA MET A 45 7.15 0.78 -10.33
C MET A 45 7.75 1.36 -9.05
N GLN A 46 7.85 0.59 -7.97
CA GLN A 46 8.36 1.08 -6.70
C GLN A 46 9.89 1.22 -6.75
N ARG A 47 10.39 2.33 -6.19
CA ARG A 47 11.82 2.61 -6.07
C ARG A 47 12.13 3.10 -4.67
N ARG A 48 13.27 2.69 -4.12
CA ARG A 48 13.77 3.17 -2.83
C ARG A 48 14.06 4.67 -2.93
N ARG A 49 13.33 5.49 -2.17
CA ARG A 49 13.51 6.95 -2.14
C ARG A 49 14.35 7.43 -0.96
N ARG A 50 14.35 6.68 0.13
CA ARG A 50 14.98 7.02 1.40
C ARG A 50 15.59 5.77 2.02
N SER A 51 16.58 5.94 2.88
CA SER A 51 17.28 4.85 3.56
C SER A 51 16.66 4.61 4.94
N HIS A 52 16.02 3.45 5.12
CA HIS A 52 15.50 3.05 6.44
C HIS A 52 16.63 2.90 7.47
N ALA A 53 17.80 2.42 7.03
CA ALA A 53 18.96 2.27 7.90
C ALA A 53 19.41 3.62 8.48
N ASP A 54 19.51 4.63 7.64
CA ASP A 54 20.03 5.94 8.06
C ASP A 54 18.98 6.77 8.79
N GLU A 55 17.71 6.69 8.38
CA GLU A 55 16.66 7.57 8.90
C GLU A 55 15.86 7.00 10.06
N VAL A 56 15.90 5.69 10.27
CA VAL A 56 15.15 5.03 11.36
C VAL A 56 16.10 4.24 12.24
N VAL A 57 16.87 3.30 11.68
CA VAL A 57 17.70 2.40 12.49
C VAL A 57 18.78 3.16 13.25
N ALA A 58 19.52 4.06 12.59
CA ALA A 58 20.56 4.83 13.24
C ALA A 58 20.00 5.75 14.36
N PRO A 59 18.95 6.57 14.12
CA PRO A 59 18.32 7.35 15.19
C PRO A 59 17.77 6.51 16.33
N VAL A 60 17.11 5.38 16.05
CA VAL A 60 16.54 4.50 17.08
C VAL A 60 17.65 3.87 17.93
N ARG A 61 18.77 3.45 17.32
CA ARG A 61 19.92 2.93 18.06
C ARG A 61 20.61 3.99 18.91
N ALA A 62 20.61 5.26 18.49
CA ALA A 62 21.13 6.36 19.29
C ALA A 62 20.31 6.61 20.58
N LEU A 63 19.06 6.14 20.64
CA LEU A 63 18.22 6.23 21.85
C LEU A 63 18.51 5.12 22.88
N ALA A 64 19.44 4.20 22.60
CA ALA A 64 19.75 3.07 23.46
C ALA A 64 20.28 3.45 24.84
N ASP A 65 20.75 4.69 25.03
CA ASP A 65 21.17 5.18 26.34
C ASP A 65 19.99 5.43 27.29
N ALA A 66 18.82 5.81 26.75
CA ALA A 66 17.63 6.13 27.54
C ALA A 66 16.55 5.05 27.49
N TRP A 67 16.52 4.25 26.42
CA TRP A 67 15.50 3.23 26.16
C TRP A 67 16.12 1.85 26.00
N ASP A 68 15.32 0.81 26.25
CA ASP A 68 15.68 -0.54 25.86
C ASP A 68 15.28 -0.75 24.39
N VAL A 69 16.28 -0.78 23.50
CA VAL A 69 16.08 -1.05 22.07
C VAL A 69 16.12 -2.57 21.86
N LEU A 70 15.01 -3.14 21.38
CA LEU A 70 14.87 -4.57 21.13
C LEU A 70 14.68 -4.81 19.64
N GLU A 71 15.41 -5.76 19.07
CA GLU A 71 15.13 -6.28 17.73
C GLU A 71 14.20 -7.48 17.87
N TYR A 72 12.98 -7.37 17.33
CA TYR A 72 11.98 -8.44 17.47
C TYR A 72 11.81 -9.26 16.17
N GLY A 73 12.42 -8.83 15.08
CA GLY A 73 12.34 -9.53 13.81
C GLY A 73 13.19 -8.89 12.74
N MET A 74 13.25 -9.57 11.59
CA MET A 74 14.01 -9.15 10.42
C MET A 74 13.18 -9.41 9.18
N LEU A 75 13.07 -8.40 8.33
CA LEU A 75 12.41 -8.50 7.04
C LEU A 75 13.47 -8.57 5.93
N ASP A 76 13.64 -9.76 5.34
CA ASP A 76 14.39 -9.94 4.09
C ASP A 76 13.48 -9.58 2.91
N TYR A 77 13.74 -8.46 2.24
CA TYR A 77 12.92 -7.98 1.14
C TYR A 77 13.76 -7.32 0.04
N ALA A 78 13.48 -7.68 -1.22
CA ALA A 78 14.16 -7.14 -2.40
C ALA A 78 15.70 -7.21 -2.33
N GLY A 79 16.24 -8.24 -1.67
CA GLY A 79 17.69 -8.42 -1.47
C GLY A 79 18.30 -7.56 -0.36
N GLU A 80 17.50 -6.79 0.36
CA GLU A 80 17.89 -6.00 1.52
C GLU A 80 17.31 -6.58 2.81
N ARG A 81 17.93 -6.24 3.95
CA ARG A 81 17.48 -6.65 5.29
C ARG A 81 17.03 -5.43 6.08
N TYR A 82 15.81 -5.48 6.58
CA TYR A 82 15.21 -4.44 7.39
C TYR A 82 14.98 -4.97 8.82
N PRO A 83 15.82 -4.60 9.80
CA PRO A 83 15.59 -5.00 11.17
C PRO A 83 14.37 -4.28 11.74
N LEU A 84 13.53 -5.02 12.45
CA LEU A 84 12.35 -4.50 13.10
C LEU A 84 12.68 -4.23 14.57
N LEU A 85 12.70 -2.95 14.93
CA LEU A 85 13.10 -2.49 16.25
C LEU A 85 11.88 -2.04 17.07
N ALA A 86 11.92 -2.32 18.37
CA ALA A 86 10.97 -1.84 19.36
C ALA A 86 11.72 -1.06 20.45
N LEU A 87 11.10 0.01 20.95
CA LEU A 87 11.60 0.79 22.08
C LEU A 87 10.73 0.48 23.30
N ARG A 88 11.37 0.07 24.40
CA ARG A 88 10.70 -0.17 25.67
C ARG A 88 11.22 0.80 26.72
N SER A 89 10.31 1.37 27.51
CA SER A 89 10.67 2.22 28.65
C SER A 89 11.38 1.39 29.74
N ARG A 90 12.40 1.98 30.36
CA ARG A 90 13.09 1.36 31.50
C ARG A 90 12.21 1.46 32.74
N GLY A 91 12.00 0.33 33.41
CA GLY A 91 11.10 0.27 34.57
C GLY A 91 9.62 0.18 34.19
N TRP A 92 9.30 -0.41 33.04
CA TRP A 92 7.92 -0.72 32.66
C TRP A 92 7.20 -1.48 33.76
N ASP A 93 6.16 -0.87 34.32
CA ASP A 93 5.25 -1.52 35.26
C ASP A 93 4.16 -2.27 34.49
N ALA A 94 4.26 -3.60 34.47
CA ALA A 94 3.29 -4.46 33.79
C ALA A 94 1.88 -4.41 34.40
N THR A 95 1.71 -3.78 35.57
CA THR A 95 0.41 -3.60 36.23
C THR A 95 -0.27 -2.26 35.91
N ALA A 96 0.45 -1.33 35.26
CA ALA A 96 -0.10 -0.08 34.74
C ALA A 96 -0.91 -0.35 33.47
N THR A 97 -2.05 -1.01 33.62
CA THR A 97 -3.04 -1.16 32.55
C THR A 97 -3.48 0.22 32.09
N VAL A 98 -3.31 0.50 30.79
CA VAL A 98 -3.92 1.69 30.16
C VAL A 98 -5.43 1.60 30.38
N PRO A 99 -6.08 2.56 31.06
CA PRO A 99 -7.52 2.51 31.25
C PRO A 99 -8.21 2.54 29.88
N ALA A 100 -9.20 1.66 29.71
CA ALA A 100 -9.99 1.46 28.50
C ALA A 100 -10.84 2.69 28.13
#